data_AF-A0A3Q2TG36-F1
#
_entry.id   AF-A0A3Q2TG36-F1
#
_cell.length_a   1.000
_cell.length_b   1.000
_cell.length_c   1.000
_cell.angle_alpha   90.00
_cell.angle_beta   90.00
_cell.angle_gamma   90.00
#
_symmetry.space_group_name_H-M   'P 1'
#
loop_
_entity.id
_entity.type
_entity.pdbx_description
1 polymer ?
#
loop_
_entity_poly.entity_id
_entity_poly.type
_entity_poly.pdbx_seq_one_letter_code
_entity_poly.pdbx_strand_id
1 'polypeptide(L)'
;MAALRRLLTLHRVSEIHSKGAGLTQFSSFTSTRCFLRETTRSVMDNNPGVSCFRKHSSSSADVASRVRRVSIEGNIAVGKSTFAKLLQSASSDWEVMAEPVSKWQNIVGKTSKETDSSPQTTVSNLLQMMYQDPQRWSYTFQTYSCMSRLRTQLQPPPARLLSAEGPPVQVYERSVYSDRYIFALNLFELGCINATEWAVYQDWHSLLVEQFGHQVELEGIIYLRASPKKCMERLKLRGRPEEMGVQLEYLEKLHEQHEKWLVEKSTEIHFEKLKQIPVLQLDASLEFKSDPEARELFITKVQNFFNAL
;
A
#
# COMPACT_ATOMS: atom_id res chain seq x y z
N MET A 1 -20.94 -1.16 10.91
CA MET A 1 -21.01 -1.80 12.23
C MET A 1 -21.88 -3.04 12.22
N ALA A 2 -23.19 -2.94 11.95
CA ALA A 2 -24.05 -4.11 11.79
C ALA A 2 -23.78 -4.89 10.48
N ALA A 3 -23.36 -4.21 9.41
CA ALA A 3 -23.11 -4.82 8.11
C ALA A 3 -21.86 -5.73 8.07
N LEU A 4 -20.68 -5.28 8.57
CA LEU A 4 -19.50 -6.15 8.67
C LEU A 4 -19.77 -7.35 9.62
N ARG A 5 -20.51 -7.12 10.72
CA ARG A 5 -20.97 -8.19 11.63
C ARG A 5 -21.91 -9.19 10.96
N ARG A 6 -22.93 -8.71 10.22
CA ARG A 6 -23.88 -9.58 9.49
C ARG A 6 -23.18 -10.37 8.39
N LEU A 7 -22.26 -9.75 7.64
CA LEU A 7 -21.51 -10.42 6.58
C LEU A 7 -20.59 -11.51 7.11
N LEU A 8 -19.82 -11.22 8.18
CA LEU A 8 -18.99 -12.24 8.83
C LEU A 8 -19.82 -13.39 9.43
N THR A 9 -21.03 -13.10 9.91
CA THR A 9 -21.95 -14.13 10.42
C THR A 9 -22.57 -14.95 9.27
N LEU A 10 -22.94 -14.33 8.15
CA LEU A 10 -23.49 -15.00 6.96
C LEU A 10 -22.44 -15.87 6.26
N HIS A 11 -21.18 -15.42 6.20
CA HIS A 11 -20.08 -16.21 5.63
C HIS A 11 -19.78 -17.48 6.47
N ARG A 12 -19.99 -17.41 7.79
CA ARG A 12 -19.91 -18.58 8.67
C ARG A 12 -21.00 -19.61 8.38
N VAL A 13 -22.18 -19.18 7.93
CA VAL A 13 -23.28 -20.09 7.54
C VAL A 13 -23.03 -20.69 6.15
N SER A 14 -22.48 -19.92 5.20
CA SER A 14 -22.16 -20.43 3.86
C SER A 14 -20.97 -21.42 3.85
N GLU A 15 -19.94 -21.22 4.67
CA GLU A 15 -18.83 -22.18 4.84
C GLU A 15 -19.29 -23.53 5.46
N ILE A 16 -20.34 -23.51 6.29
CA ILE A 16 -20.96 -24.75 6.83
C ILE A 16 -21.78 -25.47 5.75
N HIS A 17 -22.25 -24.77 4.71
CA HIS A 17 -23.05 -25.34 3.62
C HIS A 17 -22.26 -25.69 2.35
N SER A 18 -21.00 -25.27 2.19
CA SER A 18 -20.23 -25.54 0.95
C SER A 18 -19.42 -26.84 0.94
N LYS A 19 -19.48 -27.66 2.01
CA LYS A 19 -18.98 -29.05 1.96
C LYS A 19 -19.97 -29.96 1.24
N GLY A 20 -20.15 -29.75 -0.07
CA GLY A 20 -20.95 -30.65 -0.90
C GLY A 20 -21.41 -30.05 -2.22
N ALA A 21 -20.51 -29.94 -3.21
CA ALA A 21 -20.81 -30.15 -4.63
C ALA A 21 -19.52 -29.90 -5.46
N GLY A 22 -19.17 -30.88 -6.30
CA GLY A 22 -18.01 -30.81 -7.19
C GLY A 22 -18.34 -30.30 -8.61
N LEU A 23 -17.26 -29.89 -9.29
CA LEU A 23 -16.98 -29.83 -10.73
C LEU A 23 -18.05 -29.26 -11.70
N THR A 24 -17.63 -28.25 -12.48
CA THR A 24 -17.57 -28.35 -13.95
C THR A 24 -16.66 -27.27 -14.54
N GLN A 25 -15.83 -27.68 -15.50
CA GLN A 25 -14.99 -26.84 -16.36
C GLN A 25 -15.84 -26.03 -17.35
N PHE A 26 -15.39 -24.82 -17.68
CA PHE A 26 -15.75 -24.18 -18.95
C PHE A 26 -14.49 -23.64 -19.65
N SER A 27 -14.45 -23.92 -20.94
CA SER A 27 -13.34 -23.78 -21.88
C SER A 27 -13.23 -22.38 -22.50
N SER A 28 -11.97 -21.99 -22.74
CA SER A 28 -11.40 -21.14 -23.79
C SER A 28 -12.32 -20.27 -24.68
N PHE A 29 -12.00 -18.98 -24.77
CA PHE A 29 -12.18 -18.18 -25.98
C PHE A 29 -10.91 -17.41 -26.33
N THR A 30 -10.57 -17.48 -27.61
CA THR A 30 -9.35 -17.00 -28.27
C THR A 30 -9.39 -15.52 -28.67
N SER A 31 -8.26 -14.86 -28.44
CA SER A 31 -7.53 -13.90 -29.31
C SER A 31 -8.32 -13.05 -30.32
N THR A 32 -8.21 -11.72 -30.19
CA THR A 32 -8.14 -10.82 -31.35
C THR A 32 -7.14 -9.71 -31.08
N ARG A 33 -6.02 -9.73 -31.83
CA ARG A 33 -5.01 -8.67 -31.88
C ARG A 33 -5.57 -7.45 -32.63
N CYS A 34 -5.46 -6.26 -32.04
CA CYS A 34 -5.64 -5.00 -32.76
C CYS A 34 -4.26 -4.40 -33.06
N PHE A 35 -3.93 -4.30 -34.35
CA PHE A 35 -2.74 -3.65 -34.90
C PHE A 35 -2.98 -2.13 -34.96
N LEU A 36 -2.15 -1.34 -34.30
CA LEU A 36 -2.03 0.09 -34.61
C LEU A 36 -0.62 0.35 -35.17
N ARG A 37 -0.60 0.78 -36.43
CA ARG A 37 0.58 1.16 -37.21
C ARG A 37 1.19 2.45 -36.66
N GLU A 38 2.48 2.40 -36.35
CA GLU A 38 3.35 3.57 -36.25
C GLU A 38 3.54 4.18 -37.65
N THR A 39 3.48 5.50 -37.74
CA THR A 39 3.92 6.25 -38.93
C THR A 39 5.10 7.12 -38.53
N THR A 40 6.28 6.69 -38.96
CA THR A 40 7.54 7.43 -38.93
C THR A 40 7.50 8.63 -39.87
N ARG A 41 8.00 9.79 -39.43
CA ARG A 41 8.51 10.83 -40.33
C ARG A 41 9.84 11.35 -39.80
N SER A 42 10.91 11.00 -40.52
CA SER A 42 12.25 11.54 -40.36
C SER A 42 12.34 12.93 -40.97
N VAL A 43 13.04 13.84 -40.31
CA VAL A 43 13.71 14.96 -40.97
C VAL A 43 15.14 15.01 -40.43
N MET A 44 16.10 14.82 -41.33
CA MET A 44 17.53 15.00 -41.09
C MET A 44 17.85 16.48 -41.21
N ASP A 45 18.70 17.00 -40.33
CA ASP A 45 19.55 18.15 -40.62
C ASP A 45 20.92 17.96 -39.96
N ASN A 46 21.96 17.98 -40.80
CA ASN A 46 23.37 17.90 -40.45
C ASN A 46 23.97 19.32 -40.43
N ASN A 47 24.70 19.69 -39.37
CA ASN A 47 25.91 20.51 -39.52
C ASN A 47 26.84 20.36 -38.29
N PRO A 48 28.18 20.31 -38.44
CA PRO A 48 29.10 19.94 -37.38
C PRO A 48 29.80 21.13 -36.70
N GLY A 49 30.20 20.93 -35.45
CA GLY A 49 31.38 21.57 -34.86
C GLY A 49 31.13 22.74 -33.91
N VAL A 50 31.00 22.44 -32.61
CA VAL A 50 31.70 23.14 -31.50
C VAL A 50 31.80 22.15 -30.33
N SER A 51 33.01 21.74 -29.96
CA SER A 51 33.23 20.94 -28.75
C SER A 51 33.12 21.85 -27.52
N CYS A 52 32.03 21.73 -26.76
CA CYS A 52 31.92 22.33 -25.45
C CYS A 52 31.99 21.22 -24.41
N PHE A 53 33.03 21.27 -23.56
CA PHE A 53 33.20 20.39 -22.40
C PHE A 53 31.96 20.46 -21.50
N ARG A 54 31.04 19.51 -21.66
CA ARG A 54 29.94 19.30 -20.70
C ARG A 54 30.51 18.62 -19.47
N LYS A 55 30.69 19.39 -18.40
CA LYS A 55 30.66 18.83 -17.04
C LYS A 55 29.37 18.04 -16.91
N HIS A 56 29.47 16.74 -16.63
CA HIS A 56 28.31 15.92 -16.28
C HIS A 56 27.70 16.46 -14.98
N SER A 57 26.73 17.36 -15.10
CA SER A 57 25.75 17.56 -14.03
C SER A 57 24.84 16.33 -14.05
N SER A 58 24.98 15.44 -13.07
CA SER A 58 24.00 14.37 -12.84
C SER A 58 22.62 15.03 -12.77
N SER A 59 21.74 14.67 -13.71
CA SER A 59 20.37 15.20 -13.69
C SER A 59 19.68 14.78 -12.38
N SER A 60 18.74 15.57 -11.87
CA SER A 60 17.96 15.21 -10.67
C SER A 60 17.25 13.85 -10.80
N ALA A 61 16.96 13.41 -12.04
CA ALA A 61 16.42 12.10 -12.34
C ALA A 61 17.40 10.94 -12.04
N ASP A 62 18.70 11.18 -12.16
CA ASP A 62 19.77 10.20 -11.93
C ASP A 62 20.12 10.02 -10.44
N VAL A 63 19.69 10.98 -9.60
CA VAL A 63 19.83 10.89 -8.14
C VAL A 63 18.57 10.29 -7.51
N ALA A 64 17.39 10.57 -8.07
CA ALA A 64 16.14 9.94 -7.66
C ALA A 64 16.09 8.43 -7.99
N SER A 65 16.84 7.97 -9.00
CA SER A 65 17.01 6.54 -9.32
C SER A 65 17.87 5.78 -8.29
N ARG A 66 18.59 6.49 -7.41
CA ARG A 66 19.41 5.90 -6.33
C ARG A 66 18.64 5.63 -5.04
N VAL A 67 17.40 6.15 -4.91
CA VAL A 67 16.62 6.05 -3.68
C VAL A 67 15.89 4.71 -3.64
N ARG A 68 16.29 3.86 -2.69
CA ARG A 68 15.65 2.58 -2.47
C ARG A 68 14.28 2.76 -1.86
N ARG A 69 13.31 1.99 -2.32
CA ARG A 69 11.92 2.09 -1.84
C ARG A 69 11.49 0.81 -1.16
N VAL A 70 11.06 0.92 0.10
CA VAL A 70 10.64 -0.22 0.92
C VAL A 70 9.28 0.08 1.55
N SER A 71 8.40 -0.91 1.65
CA SER A 71 7.16 -0.76 2.42
C SER A 71 7.20 -1.52 3.75
N ILE A 72 6.61 -0.94 4.79
CA ILE A 72 6.28 -1.63 6.04
C ILE A 72 4.85 -2.13 5.93
N GLU A 73 4.70 -3.45 5.90
CA GLU A 73 3.41 -4.13 5.81
C GLU A 73 3.03 -4.78 7.15
N GLY A 74 1.73 -4.98 7.32
CA GLY A 74 1.20 -5.68 8.49
C GLY A 74 -0.21 -5.27 8.86
N ASN A 75 -0.79 -6.08 9.74
CA ASN A 75 -2.19 -5.97 10.13
C ASN A 75 -2.52 -4.63 10.83
N ILE A 76 -3.81 -4.32 11.01
CA ILE A 76 -4.27 -3.15 11.74
C ILE A 76 -3.72 -3.21 13.18
N ALA A 77 -3.26 -2.07 13.69
CA ALA A 77 -2.69 -1.93 15.03
C ALA A 77 -1.47 -2.81 15.37
N VAL A 78 -0.83 -3.47 14.38
CA VAL A 78 0.39 -4.27 14.63
C VAL A 78 1.56 -3.45 15.17
N GLY A 79 1.60 -2.14 14.91
CA GLY A 79 2.66 -1.24 15.36
C GLY A 79 3.43 -0.53 14.24
N LYS A 80 2.92 -0.54 13.00
CA LYS A 80 3.55 0.12 11.83
C LYS A 80 4.02 1.56 12.12
N SER A 81 3.12 2.45 12.53
CA SER A 81 3.49 3.85 12.78
C SER A 81 4.43 4.04 13.97
N THR A 82 4.43 3.10 14.93
CA THR A 82 5.42 3.08 16.01
C THR A 82 6.79 2.70 15.47
N PHE A 83 6.85 1.64 14.66
CA PHE A 83 8.08 1.19 14.03
C PHE A 83 8.64 2.20 13.02
N ALA A 84 7.76 2.82 12.24
CA ALA A 84 8.08 3.89 11.30
C ALA A 84 8.79 5.06 12.00
N LYS A 85 8.30 5.49 13.17
CA LYS A 85 8.98 6.51 13.99
C LYS A 85 10.35 6.05 14.49
N LEU A 86 10.49 4.78 14.88
CA LEU A 86 11.78 4.23 15.30
C LEU A 86 12.80 4.25 14.17
N LEU A 87 12.40 3.85 12.95
CA LEU A 87 13.27 3.95 11.77
C LEU A 87 13.68 5.40 11.49
N GLN A 88 12.72 6.34 11.53
CA GLN A 88 13.02 7.74 11.28
C GLN A 88 14.04 8.33 12.27
N SER A 89 14.05 7.84 13.51
CA SER A 89 15.01 8.26 14.54
C SER A 89 16.36 7.51 14.47
N ALA A 90 16.41 6.33 13.84
CA ALA A 90 17.59 5.48 13.82
C ALA A 90 18.65 5.90 12.78
N SER A 91 18.25 6.54 11.68
CA SER A 91 19.18 7.03 10.65
C SER A 91 18.65 8.26 9.93
N SER A 92 19.54 9.21 9.63
CA SER A 92 19.26 10.36 8.77
C SER A 92 19.08 9.98 7.30
N ASP A 93 19.59 8.81 6.91
CA ASP A 93 19.57 8.31 5.52
C ASP A 93 18.26 7.59 5.19
N TRP A 94 17.33 7.53 6.15
CA TRP A 94 16.00 6.95 5.97
C TRP A 94 14.93 8.04 6.07
N GLU A 95 14.04 8.07 5.08
CA GLU A 95 12.86 8.93 5.05
C GLU A 95 11.61 8.07 5.18
N VAL A 96 10.77 8.39 6.14
CA VAL A 96 9.56 7.61 6.44
C VAL A 96 8.31 8.36 6.02
N MET A 97 7.60 7.77 5.07
CA MET A 97 6.35 8.29 4.51
C MET A 97 5.16 7.61 5.19
N ALA A 98 4.56 8.31 6.16
CA ALA A 98 3.43 7.80 6.92
C ALA A 98 2.15 7.65 6.09
N GLU A 99 1.26 6.74 6.53
CA GLU A 99 -0.04 6.51 5.92
C GLU A 99 -0.94 7.75 6.10
N PRO A 100 -1.62 8.25 5.04
CA PRO A 100 -2.35 9.51 5.08
C PRO A 100 -3.73 9.38 5.76
N VAL A 101 -3.81 8.72 6.92
CA VAL A 101 -5.07 8.46 7.63
C VAL A 101 -5.83 9.73 7.96
N SER A 102 -5.12 10.82 8.30
CA SER A 102 -5.75 12.11 8.58
C SER A 102 -6.56 12.65 7.39
N LYS A 103 -6.10 12.40 6.15
CA LYS A 103 -6.85 12.76 4.93
C LYS A 103 -8.12 11.93 4.80
N TRP A 104 -8.13 10.69 5.27
CA TRP A 104 -9.29 9.81 5.22
C TRP A 104 -10.33 10.15 6.30
N GLN A 105 -9.86 10.68 7.43
CA GLN A 105 -10.71 11.18 8.51
C GLN A 105 -11.30 12.56 8.20
N ASN A 106 -10.63 13.35 7.36
CA ASN A 106 -11.01 14.72 7.06
C ASN A 106 -11.04 14.94 5.54
N ILE A 107 -12.09 14.46 4.88
CA ILE A 107 -12.31 14.75 3.45
C ILE A 107 -12.68 16.22 3.32
N VAL A 108 -11.83 17.00 2.66
CA VAL A 108 -12.07 18.42 2.40
C VAL A 108 -12.67 18.56 1.00
N GLY A 109 -13.77 19.32 0.91
CA GLY A 109 -14.36 19.76 -0.36
C GLY A 109 -13.96 21.20 -0.64
N LYS A 110 -13.75 21.54 -1.92
CA LYS A 110 -13.75 22.93 -2.38
C LYS A 110 -15.10 23.20 -3.02
N THR A 111 -15.88 24.13 -2.49
CA THR A 111 -17.08 24.58 -3.22
C THR A 111 -16.63 25.56 -4.31
N SER A 112 -17.22 25.47 -5.50
CA SER A 112 -16.84 26.30 -6.66
C SER A 112 -17.20 27.79 -6.53
N LYS A 113 -17.61 28.25 -5.35
CA LYS A 113 -18.02 29.63 -5.05
C LYS A 113 -17.22 30.28 -3.93
N GLU A 114 -16.12 29.68 -3.53
CA GLU A 114 -15.30 30.16 -2.42
C GLU A 114 -14.07 30.90 -2.96
N THR A 115 -14.02 32.22 -2.70
CA THR A 115 -12.80 33.04 -2.77
C THR A 115 -11.75 32.49 -1.81
N ASP A 116 -10.45 32.65 -2.13
CA ASP A 116 -9.26 32.07 -1.48
C ASP A 116 -9.11 32.25 0.06
N SER A 117 -10.10 32.84 0.74
CA SER A 117 -10.14 33.14 2.17
C SER A 117 -11.19 32.36 2.99
N SER A 118 -11.96 31.44 2.40
CA SER A 118 -12.93 30.63 3.16
C SER A 118 -12.25 29.49 3.93
N PRO A 119 -12.69 29.19 5.16
CA PRO A 119 -12.17 28.05 5.92
C PRO A 119 -12.57 26.73 5.26
N GLN A 120 -11.56 25.93 4.91
CA GLN A 120 -11.74 24.56 4.43
C GLN A 120 -12.60 23.77 5.42
N THR A 121 -13.82 23.42 5.04
CA THR A 121 -14.73 22.68 5.91
C THR A 121 -14.59 21.18 5.63
N THR A 122 -14.39 20.38 6.69
CA THR A 122 -14.40 18.92 6.58
C THR A 122 -15.80 18.46 6.16
N VAL A 123 -15.89 17.81 5.01
CA VAL A 123 -17.12 17.28 4.43
C VAL A 123 -17.52 15.98 5.09
N SER A 124 -16.57 15.08 5.35
CA SER A 124 -16.86 13.76 5.93
C SER A 124 -15.62 13.02 6.45
N ASN A 125 -15.86 12.02 7.31
CA ASN A 125 -14.88 11.03 7.75
C ASN A 125 -15.11 9.72 6.98
N LEU A 126 -14.39 9.53 5.87
CA LEU A 126 -14.57 8.38 4.97
C LEU A 126 -14.14 7.06 5.62
N LEU A 127 -13.14 7.10 6.52
CA LEU A 127 -12.73 5.93 7.30
C LEU A 127 -13.89 5.45 8.20
N GLN A 128 -14.55 6.37 8.89
CA GLN A 128 -15.72 6.07 9.72
C GLN A 128 -16.88 5.55 8.87
N MET A 129 -17.16 6.17 7.73
CA MET A 129 -18.23 5.76 6.81
C MET A 129 -18.02 4.32 6.32
N MET A 130 -16.79 3.94 5.98
CA MET A 130 -16.44 2.57 5.60
C MET A 130 -16.71 1.57 6.73
N TYR A 131 -16.30 1.85 7.97
CA TYR A 131 -16.58 0.94 9.10
C TYR A 131 -18.07 0.91 9.49
N GLN A 132 -18.82 1.99 9.26
CA GLN A 132 -20.25 2.06 9.55
C GLN A 132 -21.09 1.30 8.52
N ASP A 133 -20.86 1.53 7.24
CA ASP A 133 -21.55 0.89 6.13
C ASP A 133 -20.55 0.46 5.03
N PRO A 134 -19.86 -0.68 5.24
CA PRO A 134 -18.85 -1.17 4.30
C PRO A 134 -19.45 -1.54 2.94
N GLN A 135 -20.71 -2.00 2.85
CA GLN A 135 -21.31 -2.32 1.55
C GLN A 135 -21.44 -1.08 0.67
N ARG A 136 -21.73 0.08 1.27
CA ARG A 136 -21.85 1.33 0.53
C ARG A 136 -20.51 2.02 0.27
N TRP A 137 -19.59 1.93 1.22
CA TRP A 137 -18.42 2.82 1.26
C TRP A 137 -17.07 2.13 1.04
N SER A 138 -17.02 0.79 0.95
CA SER A 138 -15.76 0.07 0.71
C SER A 138 -15.10 0.49 -0.59
N TYR A 139 -15.82 0.45 -1.71
CA TYR A 139 -15.27 0.85 -3.01
C TYR A 139 -14.74 2.30 -2.99
N THR A 140 -15.54 3.23 -2.47
CA THR A 140 -15.14 4.65 -2.34
C THR A 140 -13.90 4.82 -1.47
N PHE A 141 -13.84 4.15 -0.32
CA PHE A 141 -12.72 4.22 0.60
C PHE A 141 -11.45 3.59 0.00
N GLN A 142 -11.54 2.42 -0.62
CA GLN A 142 -10.41 1.75 -1.26
C GLN A 142 -9.85 2.58 -2.42
N THR A 143 -10.71 3.24 -3.18
CA THR A 143 -10.30 4.16 -4.26
C THR A 143 -9.56 5.37 -3.70
N TYR A 144 -10.12 6.04 -2.68
CA TYR A 144 -9.51 7.23 -2.11
C TYR A 144 -8.21 6.93 -1.34
N SER A 145 -8.17 5.85 -0.58
CA SER A 145 -6.98 5.43 0.18
C SER A 145 -5.81 5.11 -0.76
N CYS A 146 -6.02 4.31 -1.80
CA CYS A 146 -5.00 4.02 -2.80
C CYS A 146 -4.54 5.27 -3.55
N MET A 147 -5.46 6.13 -4.01
CA MET A 147 -5.10 7.37 -4.72
C MET A 147 -4.30 8.32 -3.82
N SER A 148 -4.73 8.53 -2.58
CA SER A 148 -4.04 9.40 -1.64
C SER A 148 -2.67 8.85 -1.24
N ARG A 149 -2.53 7.52 -1.14
CA ARG A 149 -1.24 6.85 -0.93
C ARG A 149 -0.32 7.06 -2.13
N LEU A 150 -0.79 6.78 -3.34
CA LEU A 150 0.00 6.97 -4.56
C LEU A 150 0.49 8.42 -4.68
N ARG A 151 -0.36 9.40 -4.39
CA ARG A 151 0.03 10.83 -4.35
C ARG A 151 1.14 11.11 -3.34
N THR A 152 1.11 10.48 -2.17
CA THR A 152 2.18 10.61 -1.17
C THR A 152 3.46 9.93 -1.66
N GLN A 153 3.36 8.75 -2.29
CA GLN A 153 4.52 8.01 -2.80
C GLN A 153 5.20 8.68 -4.00
N LEU A 154 4.44 9.41 -4.81
CA LEU A 154 4.94 10.19 -5.95
C LEU A 154 5.60 11.53 -5.55
N GLN A 155 5.58 11.90 -4.26
CA GLN A 155 6.30 13.09 -3.82
C GLN A 155 7.80 12.90 -3.99
N PRO A 156 8.53 13.91 -4.49
CA PRO A 156 9.97 13.80 -4.66
C PRO A 156 10.64 13.56 -3.30
N PRO A 157 11.71 12.75 -3.25
CA PRO A 157 12.48 12.58 -2.04
C PRO A 157 13.01 13.94 -1.54
N PRO A 158 13.06 14.16 -0.22
CA PRO A 158 13.57 15.41 0.32
C PRO A 158 15.06 15.57 0.02
N ALA A 159 15.52 16.81 -0.19
CA ALA A 159 16.90 17.10 -0.57
C ALA A 159 17.93 16.50 0.40
N ARG A 160 17.61 16.45 1.71
CA ARG A 160 18.47 15.81 2.72
C ARG A 160 18.80 14.35 2.40
N LEU A 161 17.83 13.63 1.85
CA LEU A 161 17.94 12.21 1.55
C LEU A 161 18.80 12.00 0.30
N LEU A 162 18.68 12.90 -0.67
CA LEU A 162 19.49 12.88 -1.90
C LEU A 162 20.97 13.19 -1.63
N SER A 163 21.28 13.87 -0.53
CA SER A 163 22.63 14.19 -0.07
C SER A 163 23.20 13.18 0.93
N ALA A 164 22.53 12.05 1.17
CA ALA A 164 22.99 11.03 2.10
C ALA A 164 24.32 10.39 1.66
N GLU A 165 25.21 10.14 2.63
CA GLU A 165 26.48 9.45 2.39
C GLU A 165 26.24 7.96 2.06
N GLY A 166 25.29 7.33 2.76
CA GLY A 166 24.84 5.95 2.51
C GLY A 166 23.82 5.81 1.36
N PRO A 167 23.38 4.57 1.06
CA PRO A 167 22.29 4.34 0.11
C PRO A 167 20.98 4.90 0.71
N PRO A 168 20.38 5.94 0.10
CA PRO A 168 19.17 6.54 0.65
C PRO A 168 17.98 5.59 0.55
N VAL A 169 17.18 5.49 1.61
CA VAL A 169 16.00 4.63 1.64
C VAL A 169 14.74 5.45 1.98
N GLN A 170 13.72 5.35 1.13
CA GLN A 170 12.36 5.77 1.43
C GLN A 170 11.55 4.57 1.92
N VAL A 171 10.99 4.71 3.11
CA VAL A 171 10.18 3.68 3.77
C VAL A 171 8.73 4.15 3.84
N TYR A 172 7.81 3.38 3.25
CA TYR A 172 6.40 3.70 3.22
C TYR A 172 5.62 2.90 4.27
N GLU A 173 4.72 3.54 5.03
CA GLU A 173 3.71 2.78 5.77
C GLU A 173 2.67 2.24 4.78
N ARG A 174 2.75 0.92 4.51
CA ARG A 174 2.02 0.21 3.46
C ARG A 174 2.33 0.65 2.03
N SER A 175 1.79 -0.09 1.07
CA SER A 175 1.95 0.14 -0.36
C SER A 175 0.62 0.10 -1.11
N VAL A 176 0.59 0.62 -2.33
CA VAL A 176 -0.57 0.47 -3.24
C VAL A 176 -0.90 -1.01 -3.47
N TYR A 177 0.10 -1.90 -3.41
CA TYR A 177 -0.09 -3.33 -3.50
C TYR A 177 -0.91 -3.89 -2.34
N SER A 178 -0.63 -3.45 -1.11
CA SER A 178 -1.44 -3.86 0.05
C SER A 178 -2.88 -3.32 -0.02
N ASP A 179 -3.11 -2.15 -0.62
CA ASP A 179 -4.47 -1.63 -0.83
C ASP A 179 -5.28 -2.60 -1.72
N ARG A 180 -4.69 -3.13 -2.80
CA ARG A 180 -5.35 -4.12 -3.68
C ARG A 180 -5.41 -5.53 -3.09
N TYR A 181 -4.25 -6.11 -2.78
CA TYR A 181 -4.11 -7.54 -2.50
C TYR A 181 -4.46 -7.92 -1.06
N ILE A 182 -4.58 -6.94 -0.15
CA ILE A 182 -5.01 -7.18 1.23
C ILE A 182 -6.38 -6.57 1.47
N PHE A 183 -6.53 -5.25 1.36
CA PHE A 183 -7.75 -4.57 1.83
C PHE A 183 -8.91 -4.68 0.86
N ALA A 184 -8.71 -4.31 -0.41
CA ALA A 184 -9.77 -4.37 -1.41
C ALA A 184 -10.16 -5.81 -1.74
N LEU A 185 -9.20 -6.73 -1.88
CA LEU A 185 -9.46 -8.16 -2.06
C LEU A 185 -10.30 -8.72 -0.89
N ASN A 186 -9.90 -8.45 0.36
CA ASN A 186 -10.65 -8.93 1.53
C ASN A 186 -12.07 -8.35 1.57
N LEU A 187 -12.27 -7.08 1.20
CA LEU A 187 -13.61 -6.48 1.16
C LEU A 187 -14.46 -7.04 0.02
N PHE A 188 -13.86 -7.45 -1.10
CA PHE A 188 -14.53 -8.19 -2.16
C PHE A 188 -14.95 -9.59 -1.68
N GLU A 189 -14.03 -10.35 -1.08
CA GLU A 189 -14.33 -11.68 -0.53
C GLU A 189 -15.42 -11.64 0.56
N LEU A 190 -15.44 -10.57 1.37
CA LEU A 190 -16.49 -10.34 2.37
C LEU A 190 -17.81 -9.80 1.77
N GLY A 191 -17.93 -9.65 0.46
CA GLY A 191 -19.13 -9.15 -0.22
C GLY A 191 -19.45 -7.67 0.06
N CYS A 192 -18.48 -6.89 0.54
CA CYS A 192 -18.61 -5.44 0.74
C CYS A 192 -18.28 -4.64 -0.52
N ILE A 193 -17.52 -5.23 -1.44
CA ILE A 193 -17.29 -4.75 -2.80
C ILE A 193 -17.94 -5.79 -3.71
N ASN A 194 -18.81 -5.38 -4.62
CA ASN A 194 -19.45 -6.32 -5.55
C ASN A 194 -18.55 -6.63 -6.76
N ALA A 195 -18.95 -7.58 -7.60
CA ALA A 195 -18.16 -8.01 -8.76
C ALA A 195 -17.86 -6.88 -9.75
N THR A 196 -18.80 -5.97 -10.00
CA THR A 196 -18.61 -4.82 -10.89
C THR A 196 -17.62 -3.84 -10.29
N GLU A 197 -17.80 -3.47 -9.01
CA GLU A 197 -16.88 -2.57 -8.29
C GLU A 197 -15.47 -3.16 -8.22
N TRP A 198 -15.35 -4.48 -8.02
CA TRP A 198 -14.06 -5.18 -8.00
C TRP A 198 -13.38 -5.18 -9.36
N ALA A 199 -14.13 -5.45 -10.45
CA ALA A 199 -13.58 -5.38 -11.80
C ALA A 199 -13.07 -3.97 -12.12
N VAL A 200 -13.86 -2.93 -11.83
CA VAL A 200 -13.46 -1.53 -12.03
C VAL A 200 -12.25 -1.17 -11.15
N TYR A 201 -12.23 -1.60 -9.87
CA TYR A 201 -11.12 -1.36 -8.96
C TYR A 201 -9.80 -1.92 -9.51
N GLN A 202 -9.83 -3.17 -9.96
CA GLN A 202 -8.66 -3.83 -10.52
C GLN A 202 -8.16 -3.14 -11.80
N ASP A 203 -9.08 -2.72 -12.67
CA ASP A 203 -8.75 -2.06 -13.93
C ASP A 203 -8.01 -0.74 -13.69
N TRP A 204 -8.60 0.19 -12.92
CA TRP A 204 -7.95 1.47 -12.68
C TRP A 204 -6.68 1.32 -11.83
N HIS A 205 -6.64 0.38 -10.89
CA HIS A 205 -5.41 0.12 -10.12
C HIS A 205 -4.29 -0.37 -11.05
N SER A 206 -4.60 -1.28 -11.98
CA SER A 206 -3.60 -1.78 -12.94
C SER A 206 -3.10 -0.64 -13.82
N LEU A 207 -4.01 0.21 -14.34
CA LEU A 207 -3.66 1.41 -15.08
C LEU A 207 -2.73 2.34 -14.28
N LEU A 208 -3.04 2.62 -13.00
CA LEU A 208 -2.19 3.49 -12.19
C LEU A 208 -0.79 2.90 -11.97
N VAL A 209 -0.69 1.59 -11.71
CA VAL A 209 0.62 0.94 -11.54
C VAL A 209 1.38 0.88 -12.88
N GLU A 210 0.71 0.69 -14.01
CA GLU A 210 1.37 0.75 -15.33
C GLU A 210 1.94 2.15 -15.61
N GLN A 211 1.16 3.21 -15.32
CA GLN A 211 1.59 4.58 -15.60
C GLN A 211 2.63 5.11 -14.60
N PHE A 212 2.48 4.79 -13.31
CA PHE A 212 3.28 5.40 -12.23
C PHE A 212 4.17 4.41 -11.48
N GLY A 213 4.03 3.11 -11.73
CA GLY A 213 4.71 2.05 -10.98
C GLY A 213 6.23 2.19 -10.99
N HIS A 214 6.83 2.62 -12.09
CA HIS A 214 8.28 2.88 -12.18
C HIS A 214 8.78 3.94 -11.18
N GLN A 215 7.91 4.84 -10.71
CA GLN A 215 8.25 5.88 -9.73
C GLN A 215 7.99 5.47 -8.28
N VAL A 216 7.19 4.41 -8.07
CA VAL A 216 6.80 3.92 -6.73
C VAL A 216 7.12 2.44 -6.54
N GLU A 217 8.01 1.94 -7.39
CA GLU A 217 8.45 0.55 -7.39
C GLU A 217 9.15 0.23 -6.08
N LEU A 218 8.79 -0.90 -5.47
CA LEU A 218 9.41 -1.34 -4.23
C LEU A 218 10.56 -2.30 -4.54
N GLU A 219 11.65 -2.15 -3.80
CA GLU A 219 12.81 -3.04 -3.80
C GLU A 219 12.79 -4.00 -2.62
N GLY A 220 12.01 -3.71 -1.58
CA GLY A 220 11.85 -4.59 -0.43
C GLY A 220 10.55 -4.38 0.34
N ILE A 221 10.20 -5.37 1.16
CA ILE A 221 9.06 -5.30 2.08
C ILE A 221 9.53 -5.70 3.48
N ILE A 222 9.18 -4.90 4.50
CA ILE A 222 9.31 -5.25 5.91
C ILE A 222 7.94 -5.68 6.41
N TYR A 223 7.76 -6.97 6.71
CA TYR A 223 6.52 -7.49 7.26
C TYR A 223 6.59 -7.54 8.79
N LEU A 224 5.83 -6.66 9.45
CA LEU A 224 5.59 -6.74 10.89
C LEU A 224 4.51 -7.79 11.16
N ARG A 225 4.93 -8.96 11.63
CA ARG A 225 4.07 -10.12 11.86
C ARG A 225 3.71 -10.23 13.34
N ALA A 226 2.43 -10.24 13.66
CA ALA A 226 1.91 -10.55 14.99
C ALA A 226 0.54 -11.22 14.88
N SER A 227 0.12 -11.92 15.93
CA SER A 227 -1.18 -12.60 15.94
C SER A 227 -2.35 -11.60 15.89
N PRO A 228 -3.50 -11.98 15.29
CA PRO A 228 -4.72 -11.16 15.32
C PRO A 228 -5.16 -10.75 16.73
N LYS A 229 -4.94 -11.61 17.72
CA LYS A 229 -5.23 -11.34 19.14
C LYS A 229 -4.37 -10.19 19.68
N LYS A 230 -3.06 -10.22 19.43
CA LYS A 230 -2.14 -9.14 19.81
C LYS A 230 -2.50 -7.83 19.10
N CYS A 231 -2.85 -7.90 17.81
CA CYS A 231 -3.35 -6.74 17.07
C CYS A 231 -4.65 -6.18 17.68
N MET A 232 -5.58 -7.04 18.10
CA MET A 232 -6.83 -6.62 18.76
C MET A 232 -6.58 -5.92 20.10
N GLU A 233 -5.66 -6.44 20.92
CA GLU A 233 -5.23 -5.80 22.18
C GLU A 233 -4.71 -4.39 21.92
N ARG A 234 -3.78 -4.26 20.95
CA ARG A 234 -3.19 -2.96 20.56
C ARG A 234 -4.23 -2.01 19.93
N LEU A 235 -5.20 -2.55 19.18
CA LEU A 235 -6.29 -1.77 18.58
C LEU A 235 -7.16 -1.14 19.67
N LYS A 236 -7.53 -1.92 20.69
CA LYS A 236 -8.29 -1.42 21.85
C LYS A 236 -7.51 -0.35 22.63
N LEU A 237 -6.21 -0.57 22.86
CA LEU A 237 -5.34 0.40 23.53
C LEU A 237 -5.20 1.71 22.75
N ARG A 238 -5.16 1.65 21.41
CA ARG A 238 -5.11 2.84 20.56
C ARG A 238 -6.38 3.69 20.63
N GLY A 239 -7.52 3.07 20.89
CA GLY A 239 -8.78 3.78 21.18
C GLY A 239 -9.30 4.68 20.06
N ARG A 240 -9.01 4.37 18.78
CA ARG A 240 -9.51 5.17 17.66
C ARG A 240 -11.04 4.95 17.53
N PRO A 241 -11.88 6.01 17.58
CA PRO A 241 -13.34 5.86 17.59
C PRO A 241 -13.91 5.06 16.40
N GLU A 242 -13.36 5.24 15.21
CA GLU A 242 -13.78 4.57 13.98
C GLU A 242 -13.56 3.05 14.02
N GLU A 243 -12.59 2.60 14.82
CA GLU A 243 -12.12 1.20 14.86
C GLU A 243 -12.68 0.42 16.05
N MET A 244 -13.39 1.07 16.98
CA MET A 244 -14.00 0.42 18.16
C MET A 244 -14.92 -0.76 17.80
N GLY A 245 -15.41 -0.78 16.57
CA GLY A 245 -16.26 -1.84 16.03
C GLY A 245 -15.59 -3.05 15.41
N VAL A 246 -14.29 -2.96 15.17
CA VAL A 246 -13.54 -4.01 14.49
C VAL A 246 -13.60 -5.28 15.34
N GLN A 247 -13.95 -6.40 14.71
CA GLN A 247 -14.02 -7.71 15.36
C GLN A 247 -12.75 -8.53 15.09
N LEU A 248 -12.51 -9.55 15.91
CA LEU A 248 -11.29 -10.36 15.81
C LEU A 248 -11.23 -11.09 14.46
N GLU A 249 -12.37 -11.59 14.01
CA GLU A 249 -12.54 -12.33 12.76
C GLU A 249 -12.10 -11.50 11.55
N TYR A 250 -12.34 -10.18 11.57
CA TYR A 250 -11.86 -9.29 10.52
C TYR A 250 -10.33 -9.18 10.52
N LEU A 251 -9.71 -9.12 11.71
CA LEU A 251 -8.25 -9.12 11.82
C LEU A 251 -7.65 -10.47 11.44
N GLU A 252 -8.34 -11.59 11.70
CA GLU A 252 -7.94 -12.94 11.28
C GLU A 252 -7.93 -13.04 9.75
N LYS A 253 -9.00 -12.60 9.07
CA LYS A 253 -9.04 -12.56 7.60
C LYS A 253 -7.95 -11.68 7.00
N LEU A 254 -7.71 -10.48 7.57
CA LEU A 254 -6.60 -9.63 7.14
C LEU A 254 -5.25 -10.31 7.37
N HIS A 255 -5.07 -11.03 8.48
CA HIS A 255 -3.84 -11.77 8.75
C HIS A 255 -3.61 -12.87 7.72
N GLU A 256 -4.64 -13.69 7.40
CA GLU A 256 -4.58 -14.70 6.35
C GLU A 256 -4.13 -14.10 5.01
N GLN A 257 -4.66 -12.93 4.62
CA GLN A 257 -4.23 -12.27 3.38
C GLN A 257 -2.75 -11.85 3.40
N HIS A 258 -2.24 -11.37 4.54
CA HIS A 258 -0.80 -11.06 4.65
C HIS A 258 0.06 -12.32 4.60
N GLU A 259 -0.36 -13.41 5.24
CA GLU A 259 0.38 -14.69 5.22
C GLU A 259 0.44 -15.26 3.81
N LYS A 260 -0.69 -15.31 3.10
CA LYS A 260 -0.77 -15.75 1.69
C LYS A 260 0.14 -14.93 0.78
N TRP A 261 0.18 -13.61 0.97
CA TRP A 261 0.96 -12.71 0.11
C TRP A 261 2.46 -12.70 0.45
N LEU A 262 2.81 -12.53 1.73
CA LEU A 262 4.17 -12.19 2.15
C LEU A 262 4.98 -13.40 2.58
N VAL A 263 4.32 -14.47 3.02
CA VAL A 263 4.96 -15.69 3.55
C VAL A 263 4.84 -16.85 2.58
N GLU A 264 3.61 -17.25 2.24
CA GLU A 264 3.33 -18.43 1.42
C GLU A 264 3.53 -18.18 -0.08
N LYS A 265 3.49 -16.91 -0.51
CA LYS A 265 3.55 -16.50 -1.92
C LYS A 265 2.46 -17.16 -2.79
N SER A 266 1.28 -17.40 -2.19
CA SER A 266 0.14 -18.07 -2.81
C SER A 266 -0.90 -17.10 -3.40
N THR A 267 -0.86 -15.82 -3.01
CA THR A 267 -1.69 -14.77 -3.63
C THR A 267 -1.33 -14.58 -5.11
N GLU A 268 -2.33 -14.55 -5.99
CA GLU A 268 -2.14 -14.27 -7.40
C GLU A 268 -1.76 -12.79 -7.62
N ILE A 269 -0.50 -12.56 -8.00
CA ILE A 269 0.07 -11.23 -8.22
C ILE A 269 0.21 -10.94 -9.72
N HIS A 270 -0.30 -9.79 -10.14
CA HIS A 270 -0.35 -9.36 -11.54
C HIS A 270 0.87 -8.49 -11.95
N PHE A 271 1.81 -8.27 -11.03
CA PHE A 271 3.00 -7.44 -11.24
C PHE A 271 4.25 -8.30 -11.04
N GLU A 272 4.98 -8.59 -12.13
CA GLU A 272 6.07 -9.57 -12.12
C GLU A 272 7.17 -9.25 -11.09
N LYS A 273 7.54 -7.97 -10.98
CA LYS A 273 8.57 -7.53 -10.03
C LYS A 273 8.20 -7.77 -8.57
N LEU A 274 6.91 -7.76 -8.24
CA LEU A 274 6.44 -7.99 -6.87
C LEU A 274 6.51 -9.48 -6.48
N LYS A 275 6.57 -10.40 -7.44
CA LYS A 275 6.67 -11.85 -7.15
C LYS A 275 8.00 -12.22 -6.50
N GLN A 276 9.07 -11.53 -6.86
CA GLN A 276 10.44 -11.82 -6.41
C GLN A 276 10.96 -10.82 -5.37
N ILE A 277 10.10 -9.93 -4.87
CA ILE A 277 10.53 -8.89 -3.93
C ILE A 277 11.02 -9.49 -2.60
N PRO A 278 12.21 -9.12 -2.12
CA PRO A 278 12.70 -9.52 -0.81
C PRO A 278 11.74 -9.10 0.31
N VAL A 279 11.47 -10.01 1.25
CA VAL A 279 10.62 -9.75 2.41
C VAL A 279 11.38 -10.02 3.71
N LEU A 280 11.62 -8.98 4.50
CA LEU A 280 12.10 -9.10 5.88
C LEU A 280 10.93 -9.31 6.83
N GLN A 281 10.87 -10.46 7.49
CA GLN A 281 9.87 -10.73 8.52
C GLN A 281 10.39 -10.35 9.90
N LEU A 282 9.62 -9.55 10.64
CA LEU A 282 9.92 -9.16 12.02
C LEU A 282 8.76 -9.60 12.92
N ASP A 283 9.07 -10.32 14.01
CA ASP A 283 8.09 -10.76 14.99
C ASP A 283 7.67 -9.60 15.90
N ALA A 284 6.65 -8.87 15.46
CA ALA A 284 6.06 -7.76 16.19
C ALA A 284 5.26 -8.20 17.43
N SER A 285 5.27 -9.47 17.82
CA SER A 285 4.79 -9.91 19.14
C SER A 285 5.70 -9.42 20.27
N LEU A 286 6.98 -9.21 19.98
CA LEU A 286 7.96 -8.60 20.88
C LEU A 286 7.67 -7.11 21.11
N GLU A 287 7.95 -6.59 22.32
CA GLU A 287 7.66 -5.21 22.70
C GLU A 287 8.79 -4.24 22.33
N PHE A 288 9.04 -4.08 21.03
CA PHE A 288 10.12 -3.24 20.47
C PHE A 288 10.00 -1.73 20.75
N LYS A 289 8.89 -1.25 21.34
CA LYS A 289 8.73 0.16 21.71
C LYS A 289 9.45 0.49 23.02
N SER A 290 9.31 -0.39 24.01
CA SER A 290 9.82 -0.18 25.37
C SER A 290 11.05 -1.00 25.67
N ASP A 291 11.22 -2.15 25.01
CA ASP A 291 12.38 -3.03 25.19
C ASP A 291 13.54 -2.56 24.29
N PRO A 292 14.66 -2.09 24.87
CA PRO A 292 15.82 -1.65 24.10
C PRO A 292 16.49 -2.76 23.31
N GLU A 293 16.49 -4.00 23.80
CA GLU A 293 17.13 -5.14 23.15
C GLU A 293 16.35 -5.57 21.91
N ALA A 294 15.02 -5.69 22.05
CA ALA A 294 14.14 -5.95 20.90
C ALA A 294 14.22 -4.83 19.86
N ARG A 295 14.32 -3.57 20.30
CA ARG A 295 14.48 -2.42 19.40
C ARG A 295 15.80 -2.50 18.63
N GLU A 296 16.92 -2.72 19.31
CA GLU A 296 18.23 -2.84 18.67
C GLU A 296 18.24 -3.98 17.66
N LEU A 297 17.74 -5.16 18.05
CA LEU A 297 17.61 -6.32 17.17
C LEU A 297 16.85 -5.99 15.88
N PHE A 298 15.74 -5.24 15.97
CA PHE A 298 14.94 -4.87 14.81
C PHE A 298 15.70 -3.90 13.90
N ILE A 299 16.35 -2.88 14.48
CA ILE A 299 17.13 -1.90 13.72
C ILE A 299 18.29 -2.59 13.00
N THR A 300 19.05 -3.46 13.68
CA THR A 300 20.15 -4.22 13.05
C THR A 300 19.64 -5.09 11.90
N LYS A 301 18.51 -5.79 12.07
CA LYS A 301 17.90 -6.58 10.99
C LYS A 301 17.50 -5.71 9.79
N VAL A 302 16.94 -4.53 10.03
CA VAL A 302 16.58 -3.59 8.96
C VAL A 302 17.80 -3.02 8.26
N GLN A 303 18.86 -2.66 8.99
CA GLN A 303 20.13 -2.20 8.39
C GLN A 303 20.72 -3.25 7.47
N ASN A 304 20.81 -4.50 7.95
CA ASN A 304 21.31 -5.62 7.16
C ASN A 304 20.45 -5.87 5.92
N PHE A 305 19.12 -5.79 6.08
CA PHE A 305 18.19 -5.94 4.96
C PHE A 305 18.39 -4.84 3.92
N PHE A 306 18.45 -3.57 4.34
CA PHE A 306 18.68 -2.45 3.43
C PHE A 306 20.02 -2.54 2.73
N ASN A 307 21.08 -2.99 3.39
CA ASN A 307 22.40 -3.18 2.77
C ASN A 307 22.42 -4.32 1.73
N ALA A 308 21.50 -5.29 1.83
CA ALA A 308 21.39 -6.42 0.92
C ALA A 308 20.47 -6.16 -0.30
N LEU A 309 19.69 -5.07 -0.28
CA LEU A 309 18.96 -4.57 -1.44
C LEU A 309 19.93 -3.90 -2.43
#